data_AF-A0A8H6NR09-F1
#
_entry.id   AF-A0A8H6NR09-F1
#
_cell.length_a   1.000
_cell.length_b   1.000
_cell.length_c   1.000
_cell.angle_alpha   90.00
_cell.angle_beta   90.00
_cell.angle_gamma   90.00
#
_symmetry.space_group_name_H-M   'P 1'
#
loop_
_entity.id
_entity.type
_entity.pdbx_description
1 polymer ?
#
loop_
_entity_poly.entity_id
_entity_poly.type
_entity_poly.pdbx_seq_one_letter_code
_entity_poly.pdbx_strand_id
1 'polypeptide(L)'
;MVIATDSAAPSATITVPAAKKPEKASTTLVPEPAGPNKLFAREGVTYGDFRDDLLRDGFVVVKGAIPRERADNAGGLIVCRGAHLLSEEFHEPDRDEPDRVWAWTKEWYGFADAGMRWLEEEGCEWVKVDAEPGDLLLWDSRTPHYNLSPEGSRPRFCVYACYMPAAEATQEDLVRKRAAFENLQSTTHWPNAMHVGGIPVKRGGEPCPYNSGKPRREPELSAVGFRLTGIPYIQGAPIEV
;
A
#
# COMPACT_ATOMS: atom_id res chain seq x y z
N MET A 1 -1.57 6.85 1.30
CA MET A 1 -1.30 7.40 -0.05
C MET A 1 -1.97 8.75 -0.19
N VAL A 2 -1.27 9.84 -0.53
CA VAL A 2 -1.90 11.13 -0.85
C VAL A 2 -2.15 11.22 -2.36
N ILE A 3 -3.41 11.44 -2.75
CA ILE A 3 -3.80 11.84 -4.12
C ILE A 3 -4.75 13.02 -3.99
N ALA A 4 -4.41 14.14 -4.62
CA ALA A 4 -5.30 15.28 -4.78
C ALA A 4 -6.11 15.13 -6.09
N THR A 5 -7.33 14.59 -6.00
CA THR A 5 -8.34 14.61 -7.08
C THR A 5 -9.76 14.52 -6.50
N ASP A 6 -10.72 15.22 -7.11
CA ASP A 6 -12.14 15.19 -6.72
C ASP A 6 -12.72 13.79 -6.55
N SER A 7 -13.48 13.58 -5.47
CA SER A 7 -14.11 12.30 -5.14
C SER A 7 -15.63 12.33 -5.28
N ALA A 8 -16.16 11.60 -6.26
CA ALA A 8 -17.57 11.21 -6.29
C ALA A 8 -17.76 9.89 -5.51
N ALA A 9 -18.65 9.88 -4.53
CA ALA A 9 -18.79 8.76 -3.58
C ALA A 9 -19.49 7.52 -4.18
N PRO A 10 -18.97 6.30 -3.95
CA PRO A 10 -19.67 5.04 -4.24
C PRO A 10 -20.26 4.41 -2.97
N SER A 11 -21.48 3.85 -3.09
CA SER A 11 -22.07 2.95 -2.09
C SER A 11 -22.53 1.67 -2.78
N ALA A 12 -21.99 0.51 -2.36
CA ALA A 12 -22.42 -0.81 -2.83
C ALA A 12 -21.95 -1.90 -1.85
N THR A 13 -22.89 -2.67 -1.30
CA THR A 13 -22.60 -3.90 -0.55
C THR A 13 -22.78 -5.10 -1.47
N ILE A 14 -21.83 -6.04 -1.48
CA ILE A 14 -21.87 -7.24 -2.33
C ILE A 14 -21.81 -8.51 -1.45
N THR A 15 -22.72 -9.44 -1.70
CA THR A 15 -22.81 -10.72 -0.97
C THR A 15 -21.74 -11.70 -1.45
N VAL A 16 -21.03 -12.35 -0.51
CA VAL A 16 -19.99 -13.35 -0.82
C VAL A 16 -20.62 -14.70 -1.20
N PRO A 17 -20.22 -15.35 -2.32
CA PRO A 17 -20.67 -16.69 -2.67
C PRO A 17 -20.12 -17.78 -1.73
N ALA A 18 -20.86 -18.87 -1.55
CA ALA A 18 -20.40 -20.01 -0.75
C ALA A 18 -19.22 -20.76 -1.42
N ALA A 19 -18.20 -21.10 -0.63
CA ALA A 19 -17.03 -21.85 -1.09
C ALA A 19 -17.36 -23.30 -1.51
N LYS A 20 -16.54 -23.86 -2.40
CA LYS A 20 -16.64 -25.26 -2.83
C LYS A 20 -16.21 -26.22 -1.72
N LYS A 21 -16.66 -27.48 -1.81
CA LYS A 21 -16.21 -28.55 -0.91
C LYS A 21 -14.72 -28.89 -1.16
N PRO A 22 -13.91 -29.06 -0.11
CA PRO A 22 -12.47 -29.30 -0.20
C PRO A 22 -12.11 -30.80 -0.24
N GLU A 23 -10.92 -31.14 -0.75
CA GLU A 23 -10.41 -32.52 -0.77
C GLU A 23 -8.98 -32.65 -0.25
N LYS A 24 -8.83 -33.36 0.89
CA LYS A 24 -7.61 -33.58 1.69
C LYS A 24 -7.03 -32.32 2.35
N ALA A 25 -6.75 -32.43 3.65
CA ALA A 25 -6.23 -31.30 4.44
C ALA A 25 -4.69 -31.31 4.48
N SER A 26 -4.06 -30.24 3.98
CA SER A 26 -2.74 -29.83 4.48
C SER A 26 -2.88 -29.21 5.87
N THR A 27 -1.82 -29.27 6.68
CA THR A 27 -1.77 -28.66 8.02
C THR A 27 -1.68 -27.13 7.95
N THR A 28 -2.56 -26.43 8.68
CA THR A 28 -2.46 -24.98 8.92
C THR A 28 -1.08 -24.60 9.46
N LEU A 29 -0.48 -23.55 8.90
CA LEU A 29 0.73 -22.94 9.43
C LEU A 29 0.39 -22.04 10.63
N VAL A 30 1.19 -22.13 11.68
CA VAL A 30 1.12 -21.18 12.80
C VAL A 30 1.87 -19.90 12.38
N PRO A 31 1.25 -18.71 12.47
CA PRO A 31 1.94 -17.47 12.14
C PRO A 31 2.85 -17.04 13.29
N GLU A 32 4.13 -16.79 12.99
CA GLU A 32 5.06 -16.24 13.98
C GLU A 32 4.83 -14.73 14.18
N PRO A 33 4.92 -14.21 15.42
CA PRO A 33 4.81 -12.78 15.69
C PRO A 33 5.96 -12.02 15.02
N ALA A 34 5.72 -10.75 14.70
CA ALA A 34 6.79 -9.84 14.29
C ALA A 34 7.89 -9.81 15.38
N GLY A 35 9.07 -10.32 15.03
CA GLY A 35 10.16 -10.52 16.00
C GLY A 35 10.65 -9.23 16.67
N PRO A 36 11.50 -9.34 17.71
CA PRO A 36 11.94 -8.21 18.54
C PRO A 36 12.86 -7.20 17.83
N ASN A 37 12.92 -7.25 16.49
CA ASN A 37 13.68 -6.39 15.59
C ASN A 37 12.74 -5.52 14.72
N LYS A 38 11.54 -5.16 15.22
CA LYS A 38 10.70 -4.13 14.57
C LYS A 38 11.54 -2.87 14.38
N LEU A 39 11.63 -2.39 13.13
CA LEU A 39 12.62 -1.39 12.70
C LEU A 39 12.62 -0.13 13.58
N PHE A 40 11.43 0.40 13.85
CA PHE A 40 11.22 1.63 14.61
C PHE A 40 11.13 1.44 16.14
N ALA A 41 11.36 0.22 16.65
CA ALA A 41 11.22 -0.12 18.07
C ALA A 41 12.57 -0.24 18.81
N ARG A 42 13.65 0.28 18.22
CA ARG A 42 15.02 0.19 18.76
C ARG A 42 15.83 1.45 18.51
N GLU A 43 15.90 2.31 19.52
CA GLU A 43 16.78 3.48 19.50
C GLU A 43 18.26 3.08 19.44
N GLY A 44 19.08 3.90 18.77
CA GLY A 44 20.54 3.77 18.75
C GLY A 44 21.11 2.54 18.03
N VAL A 45 20.29 1.76 17.31
CA VAL A 45 20.76 0.59 16.54
C VAL A 45 21.17 1.00 15.13
N THR A 46 22.35 0.56 14.71
CA THR A 46 22.84 0.63 13.31
C THR A 46 22.81 -0.78 12.71
N TYR A 47 22.29 -0.91 11.50
CA TYR A 47 22.08 -2.19 10.81
C TYR A 47 23.14 -2.50 9.75
N GLY A 48 23.81 -1.48 9.20
CA GLY A 48 24.79 -1.61 8.11
C GLY A 48 24.16 -1.76 6.72
N ASP A 49 22.88 -1.43 6.55
CA ASP A 49 22.14 -1.54 5.28
C ASP A 49 21.04 -0.48 5.13
N PHE A 50 20.18 -0.64 4.11
CA PHE A 50 19.09 0.28 3.74
C PHE A 50 18.16 0.68 4.90
N ARG A 51 18.13 -0.09 5.99
CA ARG A 51 17.37 0.22 7.21
C ARG A 51 17.89 1.47 7.93
N ASP A 52 19.19 1.75 7.87
CA ASP A 52 19.78 2.96 8.46
C ASP A 52 19.38 4.21 7.68
N ASP A 53 19.35 4.12 6.34
CA ASP A 53 18.85 5.18 5.46
C ASP A 53 17.35 5.42 5.67
N LEU A 54 16.56 4.34 5.73
CA LEU A 54 15.11 4.39 5.97
C LEU A 54 14.75 5.01 7.33
N LEU A 55 15.53 4.72 8.37
CA LEU A 55 15.37 5.32 9.70
C LEU A 55 15.80 6.79 9.76
N ARG A 56 16.82 7.19 9.00
CA ARG A 56 17.34 8.57 8.96
C ARG A 56 16.46 9.50 8.12
N ASP A 57 16.08 9.06 6.93
CA ASP A 57 15.45 9.93 5.92
C ASP A 57 13.91 9.76 5.88
N GLY A 58 13.38 8.67 6.43
CA GLY A 58 11.99 8.22 6.29
C GLY A 58 11.71 7.42 5.02
N PHE A 59 12.68 7.34 4.11
CA PHE A 59 12.59 6.59 2.85
C PHE A 59 13.97 6.07 2.39
N VAL A 60 13.97 5.08 1.50
CA VAL A 60 15.19 4.56 0.85
C VAL A 60 14.90 3.97 -0.53
N VAL A 61 15.89 4.04 -1.43
CA VAL A 61 15.84 3.56 -2.82
C VAL A 61 16.76 2.35 -2.98
N VAL A 62 16.19 1.14 -3.08
CA VAL A 62 16.96 -0.11 -3.23
C VAL A 62 17.05 -0.50 -4.72
N LYS A 63 17.79 0.37 -5.44
CA LYS A 63 18.21 0.37 -6.86
C LYS A 63 17.31 -0.32 -7.89
N GLY A 64 16.58 0.50 -8.67
CA GLY A 64 15.76 -0.01 -9.75
C GLY A 64 14.50 0.62 -10.46
N ALA A 65 14.15 1.91 -10.54
CA ALA A 65 12.93 2.32 -11.29
C ALA A 65 13.12 2.47 -12.82
N ILE A 66 13.71 3.57 -13.27
CA ILE A 66 13.78 4.10 -14.65
C ILE A 66 15.07 4.93 -14.81
N PRO A 67 15.78 4.89 -15.97
CA PRO A 67 17.05 5.60 -16.16
C PRO A 67 17.11 7.05 -15.62
N ARG A 68 18.09 7.30 -14.75
CA ARG A 68 18.32 8.56 -13.99
C ARG A 68 18.52 9.76 -14.91
N GLU A 69 19.18 9.53 -16.05
CA GLU A 69 19.35 10.48 -17.15
C GLU A 69 18.04 11.05 -17.76
N ARG A 70 16.87 10.63 -17.26
CA ARG A 70 15.54 11.09 -17.68
C ARG A 70 14.60 11.33 -16.50
N ALA A 71 15.12 11.36 -15.29
CA ALA A 71 14.29 11.32 -14.09
C ALA A 71 13.67 12.68 -13.78
N ASP A 72 14.44 13.78 -13.79
CA ASP A 72 14.04 15.15 -13.43
C ASP A 72 12.64 15.53 -13.97
N ASN A 73 12.45 15.53 -15.29
CA ASN A 73 11.18 15.87 -15.98
C ASN A 73 10.17 14.70 -16.05
N ALA A 74 10.55 13.51 -15.56
CA ALA A 74 9.62 12.41 -15.36
C ALA A 74 8.98 12.53 -13.98
N GLY A 75 7.68 12.83 -13.97
CA GLY A 75 6.88 12.81 -12.74
C GLY A 75 6.91 11.44 -12.06
N GLY A 76 6.88 11.42 -10.74
CA GLY A 76 7.01 10.21 -9.93
C GLY A 76 6.72 10.50 -8.47
N LEU A 77 7.21 9.62 -7.60
CA LEU A 77 7.06 9.78 -6.16
C LEU A 77 7.83 11.02 -5.68
N ILE A 78 7.15 11.87 -4.91
CA ILE A 78 7.76 12.92 -4.09
C ILE A 78 7.34 12.68 -2.63
N VAL A 79 8.31 12.79 -1.71
CA VAL A 79 8.16 12.49 -0.28
C VAL A 79 8.58 13.69 0.56
N CYS A 80 7.92 13.91 1.68
CA CYS A 80 8.36 14.90 2.67
C CYS A 80 9.34 14.23 3.63
N ARG A 81 10.64 14.47 3.42
CA ARG A 81 11.75 13.93 4.24
C ARG A 81 11.58 14.38 5.69
N GLY A 82 11.82 13.47 6.63
CA GLY A 82 11.73 13.76 8.08
C GLY A 82 10.29 13.84 8.64
N ALA A 83 9.31 14.34 7.88
CA ALA A 83 7.93 14.58 8.32
C ALA A 83 7.18 13.38 8.93
N HIS A 84 7.61 12.15 8.66
CA HIS A 84 7.10 10.94 9.33
C HIS A 84 7.33 10.93 10.85
N LEU A 85 8.37 11.63 11.34
CA LEU A 85 8.66 11.83 12.77
C LEU A 85 7.65 12.79 13.43
N LEU A 86 7.20 13.80 12.67
CA LEU A 86 6.20 14.79 13.10
C LEU A 86 4.76 14.27 13.03
N SER A 87 4.55 13.02 12.60
CA SER A 87 3.23 12.49 12.30
C SER A 87 2.31 12.35 13.53
N GLU A 88 2.83 12.30 14.75
CA GLU A 88 1.99 12.24 15.96
C GLU A 88 1.50 13.64 16.32
N GLU A 89 2.41 14.60 16.44
CA GLU A 89 2.11 16.03 16.63
C GLU A 89 1.20 16.62 15.54
N PHE A 90 1.40 16.21 14.28
CA PHE A 90 0.54 16.68 13.19
C PHE A 90 -0.92 16.25 13.36
N HIS A 91 -1.17 15.06 13.88
CA HIS A 91 -2.49 14.46 13.99
C HIS A 91 -3.06 14.49 15.43
N GLU A 92 -2.57 15.39 16.29
CA GLU A 92 -3.10 15.60 17.65
C GLU A 92 -4.63 15.83 17.61
N PRO A 93 -5.44 15.12 18.43
CA PRO A 93 -6.90 15.07 18.23
C PRO A 93 -7.65 16.40 18.36
N ASP A 94 -7.07 17.37 19.09
CA ASP A 94 -7.65 18.70 19.32
C ASP A 94 -7.15 19.77 18.31
N ARG A 95 -6.42 19.38 17.26
CA ARG A 95 -5.96 20.28 16.19
C ARG A 95 -7.15 20.74 15.34
N ASP A 96 -7.38 22.05 15.28
CA ASP A 96 -8.39 22.64 14.39
C ASP A 96 -7.92 22.60 12.93
N GLU A 97 -8.76 22.02 12.06
CA GLU A 97 -8.49 21.81 10.63
C GLU A 97 -9.71 22.25 9.80
N PRO A 98 -9.98 23.56 9.65
CA PRO A 98 -11.16 24.05 8.95
C PRO A 98 -11.21 23.61 7.47
N ASP A 99 -10.05 23.48 6.83
CA ASP A 99 -9.90 23.09 5.42
C ASP A 99 -9.64 21.57 5.23
N ARG A 100 -9.98 20.73 6.23
CA ARG A 100 -9.65 19.29 6.23
C ARG A 100 -10.17 18.57 4.98
N VAL A 101 -9.26 17.93 4.25
CA VAL A 101 -9.59 17.14 3.05
C VAL A 101 -10.45 15.93 3.43
N TRP A 102 -11.58 15.75 2.75
CA TRP A 102 -12.49 14.63 2.99
C TRP A 102 -11.87 13.28 2.59
N ALA A 103 -12.00 12.28 3.47
CA ALA A 103 -11.48 10.94 3.27
C ALA A 103 -12.57 9.87 3.47
N TRP A 104 -12.72 8.97 2.50
CA TRP A 104 -13.71 7.88 2.53
C TRP A 104 -13.29 6.66 3.39
N THR A 105 -12.00 6.57 3.75
CA THR A 105 -11.47 5.60 4.74
C THR A 105 -10.48 6.31 5.66
N LYS A 106 -10.09 5.61 6.75
CA LYS A 106 -8.95 5.97 7.59
C LYS A 106 -7.60 5.47 7.04
N GLU A 107 -7.55 4.94 5.81
CA GLU A 107 -6.30 4.44 5.19
C GLU A 107 -5.43 5.58 4.60
N TRP A 108 -5.91 6.83 4.62
CA TRP A 108 -5.15 7.99 4.16
C TRP A 108 -5.59 9.28 4.88
N TYR A 109 -4.73 10.30 4.82
CA TYR A 109 -5.00 11.68 5.20
C TYR A 109 -4.57 12.58 4.04
N GLY A 110 -5.30 13.67 3.81
CA GLY A 110 -5.02 14.66 2.77
C GLY A 110 -4.58 15.99 3.36
N PHE A 111 -3.34 16.40 3.09
CA PHE A 111 -2.81 17.69 3.52
C PHE A 111 -3.41 18.81 2.67
N ALA A 112 -4.15 19.72 3.30
CA ALA A 112 -4.50 21.02 2.73
C ALA A 112 -3.31 21.99 2.81
N ASP A 113 -3.39 23.13 2.13
CA ASP A 113 -2.31 24.13 2.06
C ASP A 113 -1.74 24.56 3.42
N ALA A 114 -2.59 24.60 4.46
CA ALA A 114 -2.15 24.90 5.83
C ALA A 114 -1.25 23.80 6.42
N GLY A 115 -1.56 22.53 6.18
CA GLY A 115 -0.72 21.40 6.57
C GLY A 115 0.56 21.31 5.74
N MET A 116 0.49 21.64 4.45
CA MET A 116 1.67 21.71 3.58
C MET A 116 2.65 22.80 4.03
N ARG A 117 2.16 23.99 4.43
CA ARG A 117 2.99 25.07 5.00
C ARG A 117 3.57 24.68 6.37
N TRP A 118 2.80 24.07 7.26
CA TRP A 118 3.32 23.65 8.57
C TRP A 118 4.51 22.69 8.43
N LEU A 119 4.47 21.76 7.47
CA LEU A 119 5.61 20.89 7.18
C LEU A 119 6.86 21.65 6.70
N GLU A 120 6.68 22.74 5.93
CA GLU A 120 7.77 23.61 5.48
C GLU A 120 8.31 24.50 6.63
N GLU A 121 7.43 24.97 7.51
CA GLU A 121 7.77 25.75 8.72
C GLU A 121 8.57 24.92 9.74
N GLU A 122 8.24 23.65 9.92
CA GLU A 122 9.03 22.66 10.69
C GLU A 122 10.26 22.14 9.92
N GLY A 123 10.59 22.73 8.76
CA GLY A 123 11.82 22.47 8.02
C GLY A 123 11.86 21.15 7.23
N CYS A 124 10.73 20.50 6.98
CA CYS A 124 10.68 19.27 6.20
C CYS A 124 10.87 19.54 4.69
N GLU A 125 11.70 18.73 4.04
CA GLU A 125 12.06 18.89 2.62
C GLU A 125 11.19 18.00 1.71
N TRP A 126 10.56 18.57 0.69
CA TRP A 126 9.85 17.80 -0.34
C TRP A 126 10.82 17.26 -1.40
N VAL A 127 11.30 16.04 -1.19
CA VAL A 127 12.31 15.35 -2.01
C VAL A 127 11.65 14.50 -3.08
N LYS A 128 12.00 14.74 -4.35
CA LYS A 128 11.61 13.88 -5.48
C LYS A 128 12.49 12.62 -5.51
N VAL A 129 11.87 11.46 -5.70
CA VAL A 129 12.56 10.15 -5.62
C VAL A 129 12.83 9.59 -7.01
N ASP A 130 14.11 9.63 -7.40
CA ASP A 130 14.64 9.13 -8.67
C ASP A 130 15.44 7.81 -8.47
N ALA A 131 15.34 6.87 -9.40
CA ALA A 131 15.44 5.44 -9.09
C ALA A 131 15.75 4.58 -10.36
N GLU A 132 16.62 3.53 -10.37
CA GLU A 132 17.35 3.01 -11.58
C GLU A 132 17.36 1.44 -11.89
N PRO A 133 16.55 0.90 -12.86
CA PRO A 133 15.93 -0.46 -13.10
C PRO A 133 16.12 -1.78 -12.25
N GLY A 134 15.02 -2.30 -11.65
CA GLY A 134 14.89 -3.34 -10.59
C GLY A 134 14.26 -3.03 -9.18
N ASP A 135 13.53 -1.91 -8.90
CA ASP A 135 13.65 -1.18 -7.58
C ASP A 135 12.75 -1.73 -6.49
N LEU A 136 13.22 -1.53 -5.26
CA LEU A 136 12.34 -1.46 -4.10
C LEU A 136 12.47 -0.08 -3.43
N LEU A 137 11.51 0.80 -3.74
CA LEU A 137 11.26 2.02 -2.97
C LEU A 137 10.59 1.64 -1.65
N LEU A 138 11.15 2.05 -0.52
CA LEU A 138 10.58 1.87 0.81
C LEU A 138 10.44 3.22 1.50
N TRP A 139 9.37 3.40 2.27
CA TRP A 139 9.15 4.58 3.12
C TRP A 139 8.34 4.20 4.37
N ASP A 140 8.49 4.96 5.45
CA ASP A 140 7.61 4.85 6.62
C ASP A 140 6.18 5.23 6.17
N SER A 141 5.17 4.45 6.57
CA SER A 141 3.78 4.64 6.14
C SER A 141 3.19 6.00 6.53
N ARG A 142 3.77 6.68 7.52
CA ARG A 142 3.43 8.03 7.98
C ARG A 142 4.03 9.14 7.11
N THR A 143 5.03 8.84 6.28
CA THR A 143 5.71 9.83 5.41
C THR A 143 4.69 10.47 4.46
N PRO A 144 4.48 11.80 4.46
CA PRO A 144 3.67 12.48 3.46
C PRO A 144 4.26 12.28 2.07
N HIS A 145 3.46 11.83 1.10
CA HIS A 145 3.93 11.52 -0.25
C HIS A 145 2.83 11.63 -1.30
N TYR A 146 3.15 12.18 -2.46
CA TYR A 146 2.25 12.26 -3.62
C TYR A 146 2.97 11.92 -4.93
N ASN A 147 2.25 11.97 -6.06
CA ASN A 147 2.80 11.73 -7.38
C ASN A 147 2.82 13.02 -8.21
N LEU A 148 3.98 13.34 -8.79
CA LEU A 148 4.10 14.38 -9.81
C LEU A 148 3.66 13.87 -11.20
N SER A 149 3.01 14.74 -11.97
CA SER A 149 2.72 14.47 -13.39
C SER A 149 3.99 14.58 -14.25
N PRO A 150 4.15 13.78 -15.32
CA PRO A 150 5.28 13.91 -16.23
C PRO A 150 5.06 15.01 -17.26
N GLU A 151 6.15 15.65 -17.67
CA GLU A 151 6.18 16.52 -18.85
C GLU A 151 6.29 15.71 -20.15
N GLY A 152 6.89 14.51 -20.07
CA GLY A 152 7.13 13.63 -21.22
C GLY A 152 6.07 12.53 -21.41
N SER A 153 5.86 12.15 -22.67
CA SER A 153 4.89 11.12 -23.09
C SER A 153 5.29 9.66 -22.81
N ARG A 154 6.47 9.40 -22.23
CA ARG A 154 6.95 8.04 -21.95
C ARG A 154 6.16 7.43 -20.78
N PRO A 155 5.45 6.29 -20.98
CA PRO A 155 4.77 5.61 -19.88
C PRO A 155 5.79 5.10 -18.86
N ARG A 156 5.41 5.15 -17.59
CA ARG A 156 6.14 4.58 -16.46
C ARG A 156 5.23 3.59 -15.75
N PHE A 157 5.82 2.57 -15.14
CA PHE A 157 5.11 1.51 -14.47
C PHE A 157 5.83 1.18 -13.16
N CYS A 158 5.07 1.02 -12.09
CA CYS A 158 5.52 0.57 -10.80
C CYS A 158 4.51 -0.46 -10.27
N VAL A 159 4.95 -1.32 -9.35
CA VAL A 159 4.08 -2.27 -8.66
C VAL A 159 4.09 -1.91 -7.18
N TYR A 160 2.94 -1.44 -6.67
CA TYR A 160 2.76 -1.27 -5.24
C TYR A 160 2.63 -2.65 -4.59
N ALA A 161 3.54 -2.99 -3.70
CA ALA A 161 3.52 -4.21 -2.91
C ALA A 161 3.47 -3.84 -1.43
N CYS A 162 2.40 -4.25 -0.74
CA CYS A 162 2.24 -4.05 0.70
C CYS A 162 2.17 -5.41 1.39
N TYR A 163 2.84 -5.52 2.55
CA TYR A 163 2.93 -6.74 3.34
C TYR A 163 2.72 -6.41 4.81
N MET A 164 2.11 -7.34 5.55
CA MET A 164 2.01 -7.32 7.00
C MET A 164 2.19 -8.76 7.52
N PRO A 165 2.80 -8.98 8.69
CA PRO A 165 2.97 -10.32 9.25
C PRO A 165 1.61 -11.02 9.44
N ALA A 166 1.54 -12.31 9.10
CA ALA A 166 0.30 -13.09 9.23
C ALA A 166 -0.20 -13.21 10.70
N ALA A 167 0.67 -12.97 11.68
CA ALA A 167 0.30 -12.94 13.11
C ALA A 167 -0.38 -11.63 13.53
N GLU A 168 -0.30 -10.57 12.71
CA GLU A 168 -1.01 -9.31 12.91
C GLU A 168 -2.34 -9.28 12.12
N ALA A 169 -2.71 -10.40 11.49
CA ALA A 169 -3.98 -10.59 10.80
C ALA A 169 -5.00 -11.38 11.64
N THR A 170 -6.24 -10.90 11.66
CA THR A 170 -7.35 -11.67 12.25
C THR A 170 -7.73 -12.84 11.34
N GLN A 171 -8.39 -13.86 11.90
CA GLN A 171 -8.93 -14.96 11.08
C GLN A 171 -10.02 -14.47 10.10
N GLU A 172 -10.75 -13.41 10.46
CA GLU A 172 -11.70 -12.74 9.55
C GLU A 172 -10.97 -12.08 8.37
N ASP A 173 -9.86 -11.35 8.62
CA ASP A 173 -9.04 -10.77 7.56
C ASP A 173 -8.54 -11.82 6.58
N LEU A 174 -8.03 -12.95 7.09
CA LEU A 174 -7.48 -14.02 6.26
C LEU A 174 -8.57 -14.70 5.41
N VAL A 175 -9.77 -14.90 5.96
CA VAL A 175 -10.93 -15.44 5.22
C VAL A 175 -11.45 -14.44 4.18
N ARG A 176 -11.53 -13.14 4.51
CA ARG A 176 -11.92 -12.07 3.57
C ARG A 176 -10.90 -11.93 2.43
N LYS A 177 -9.60 -12.01 2.75
CA LYS A 177 -8.49 -12.00 1.79
C LYS A 177 -8.48 -13.26 0.90
N ARG A 178 -8.78 -14.44 1.46
CA ARG A 178 -9.01 -15.67 0.69
C ARG A 178 -10.13 -15.46 -0.33
N ALA A 179 -11.29 -15.00 0.11
CA ALA A 179 -12.44 -14.79 -0.76
C ALA A 179 -12.14 -13.77 -1.87
N ALA A 180 -11.46 -12.66 -1.56
CA ALA A 180 -11.05 -11.68 -2.56
C ALA A 180 -10.08 -12.28 -3.60
N PHE A 181 -9.11 -13.09 -3.17
CA PHE A 181 -8.17 -13.76 -4.06
C PHE A 181 -8.85 -14.81 -4.96
N GLU A 182 -9.66 -15.71 -4.38
CA GLU A 182 -10.36 -16.78 -5.12
C GLU A 182 -11.40 -16.23 -6.11
N ASN A 183 -12.01 -15.07 -5.83
CA ASN A 183 -12.93 -14.39 -6.74
C ASN A 183 -12.24 -13.35 -7.65
N LEU A 184 -10.91 -13.26 -7.63
CA LEU A 184 -10.10 -12.34 -8.45
C LEU A 184 -10.49 -10.85 -8.30
N GLN A 185 -10.90 -10.46 -7.09
CA GLN A 185 -11.41 -9.13 -6.77
C GLN A 185 -10.28 -8.15 -6.42
N SER A 186 -10.44 -6.88 -6.82
CA SER A 186 -9.63 -5.78 -6.31
C SER A 186 -9.83 -5.56 -4.82
N THR A 187 -8.82 -4.98 -4.16
CA THR A 187 -8.82 -4.61 -2.74
C THR A 187 -8.22 -3.21 -2.59
N THR A 188 -8.38 -2.58 -1.43
CA THR A 188 -7.56 -1.40 -1.09
C THR A 188 -6.10 -1.79 -0.86
N HIS A 189 -5.22 -0.79 -0.71
CA HIS A 189 -3.80 -1.00 -0.46
C HIS A 189 -3.46 -1.66 0.89
N TRP A 190 -4.44 -1.85 1.77
CA TRP A 190 -4.25 -2.54 3.04
C TRP A 190 -3.96 -4.05 2.83
N PRO A 191 -2.86 -4.60 3.36
CA PRO A 191 -2.35 -5.93 3.00
C PRO A 191 -3.24 -7.10 3.48
N ASN A 192 -4.22 -6.80 4.34
CA ASN A 192 -5.27 -7.70 4.81
C ASN A 192 -6.60 -7.56 4.04
N ALA A 193 -6.61 -6.89 2.89
CA ALA A 193 -7.80 -6.65 2.08
C ALA A 193 -8.94 -6.02 2.91
N MET A 194 -8.63 -4.95 3.67
CA MET A 194 -9.57 -4.31 4.62
C MET A 194 -10.89 -3.94 3.93
N HIS A 195 -10.78 -3.39 2.71
CA HIS A 195 -11.89 -3.18 1.81
C HIS A 195 -11.70 -4.01 0.53
N VAL A 196 -12.77 -4.64 0.04
CA VAL A 196 -12.80 -5.47 -1.17
C VAL A 196 -13.77 -4.84 -2.17
N GLY A 197 -13.37 -4.76 -3.44
CA GLY A 197 -14.14 -4.12 -4.50
C GLY A 197 -13.35 -3.02 -5.22
N GLY A 198 -14.06 -2.17 -5.95
CA GLY A 198 -13.47 -1.05 -6.68
C GLY A 198 -14.53 -0.18 -7.37
N ILE A 199 -14.13 1.03 -7.76
CA ILE A 199 -15.00 1.97 -8.49
C ILE A 199 -15.32 1.40 -9.89
N PRO A 200 -16.57 1.52 -10.40
CA PRO A 200 -16.92 1.05 -11.73
C PRO A 200 -16.02 1.64 -12.83
N VAL A 201 -15.22 0.79 -13.47
CA VAL A 201 -14.27 1.20 -14.52
C VAL A 201 -15.04 1.63 -15.76
N LYS A 202 -15.10 2.94 -16.00
CA LYS A 202 -15.86 3.57 -17.09
C LYS A 202 -14.94 4.10 -18.20
N ARG A 203 -15.49 4.26 -19.40
CA ARG A 203 -14.86 4.89 -20.58
C ARG A 203 -15.90 5.75 -21.29
N GLY A 204 -15.81 7.07 -21.14
CA GLY A 204 -16.81 8.00 -21.69
C GLY A 204 -18.15 7.92 -20.98
N GLY A 205 -18.16 7.77 -19.65
CA GLY A 205 -19.38 7.61 -18.84
C GLY A 205 -19.90 6.17 -18.77
N GLU A 206 -19.78 5.39 -19.85
CA GLU A 206 -20.26 4.02 -19.95
C GLU A 206 -19.28 2.98 -19.37
N PRO A 207 -19.73 1.76 -18.99
CA PRO A 207 -18.86 0.67 -18.56
C PRO A 207 -17.76 0.37 -19.60
N CYS A 208 -16.51 0.28 -19.17
CA CYS A 208 -15.38 0.09 -20.08
C CYS A 208 -15.44 -1.32 -20.73
N PRO A 209 -15.54 -1.44 -22.07
CA PRO A 209 -15.71 -2.74 -22.74
C PRO A 209 -14.48 -3.65 -22.66
N TYR A 210 -13.35 -3.13 -22.16
CA TYR A 210 -12.12 -3.90 -21.91
C TYR A 210 -11.98 -4.34 -20.45
N ASN A 211 -12.90 -3.97 -19.56
CA ASN A 211 -12.91 -4.44 -18.17
C ASN A 211 -13.70 -5.75 -18.07
N SER A 212 -12.98 -6.87 -18.23
CA SER A 212 -13.52 -8.24 -18.07
C SER A 212 -13.77 -8.65 -16.62
N GLY A 213 -13.43 -7.82 -15.62
CA GLY A 213 -13.48 -8.19 -14.19
C GLY A 213 -12.54 -9.34 -13.81
N LYS A 214 -11.59 -9.69 -14.68
CA LYS A 214 -10.64 -10.80 -14.52
C LYS A 214 -9.29 -10.47 -15.15
N PRO A 215 -8.16 -10.97 -14.61
CA PRO A 215 -6.84 -10.85 -15.23
C PRO A 215 -6.77 -11.62 -16.56
N ARG A 216 -5.80 -11.26 -17.42
CA ARG A 216 -5.58 -11.91 -18.74
C ARG A 216 -5.06 -13.35 -18.66
N ARG A 217 -4.52 -13.73 -17.51
CA ARG A 217 -4.03 -15.07 -17.12
C ARG A 217 -4.36 -15.22 -15.64
N GLU A 218 -4.80 -16.40 -15.21
CA GLU A 218 -5.10 -16.63 -13.80
C GLU A 218 -3.80 -16.69 -12.96
N PRO A 219 -3.84 -16.40 -11.64
CA PRO A 219 -2.64 -16.36 -10.82
C PRO A 219 -2.03 -17.76 -10.61
N GLU A 220 -0.85 -18.00 -11.19
CA GLU A 220 -0.05 -19.19 -10.91
C GLU A 220 0.90 -18.92 -9.75
N LEU A 221 0.72 -19.61 -8.62
CA LEU A 221 1.48 -19.41 -7.40
C LEU A 221 2.59 -20.45 -7.22
N SER A 222 3.76 -20.00 -6.76
CA SER A 222 4.77 -20.89 -6.17
C SER A 222 4.43 -21.20 -4.70
N ALA A 223 5.06 -22.22 -4.11
CA ALA A 223 4.94 -22.52 -2.67
C ALA A 223 5.42 -21.37 -1.74
N VAL A 224 6.12 -20.37 -2.27
CA VAL A 224 6.40 -19.10 -1.56
C VAL A 224 5.23 -18.13 -1.76
N GLY A 225 4.79 -17.92 -3.01
CA GLY A 225 3.64 -17.06 -3.32
C GLY A 225 2.37 -17.45 -2.59
N PHE A 226 2.08 -18.76 -2.49
CA PHE A 226 0.93 -19.27 -1.75
C PHE A 226 1.00 -18.98 -0.24
N ARG A 227 2.18 -19.10 0.38
CA ARG A 227 2.36 -18.70 1.79
C ARG A 227 2.15 -17.19 1.98
N LEU A 228 2.60 -16.36 1.04
CA LEU A 228 2.40 -14.90 1.07
C LEU A 228 0.93 -14.45 0.91
N THR A 229 0.02 -15.33 0.46
CA THR A 229 -1.42 -15.00 0.43
C THR A 229 -2.02 -14.83 1.84
N GLY A 230 -1.45 -15.49 2.85
CA GLY A 230 -2.06 -15.64 4.17
C GLY A 230 -3.04 -16.82 4.29
N ILE A 231 -3.49 -17.42 3.18
CA ILE A 231 -4.46 -18.54 3.16
C ILE A 231 -3.98 -19.75 4.00
N PRO A 232 -2.67 -20.14 3.97
CA PRO A 232 -2.18 -21.26 4.80
C PRO A 232 -2.22 -21.04 6.32
N TYR A 233 -2.54 -19.84 6.81
CA TYR A 233 -2.63 -19.50 8.23
C TYR A 233 -4.07 -19.43 8.75
N ILE A 234 -5.06 -19.82 7.93
CA ILE A 234 -6.46 -19.91 8.33
C ILE A 234 -6.68 -21.18 9.18
N GLN A 235 -7.16 -20.99 10.40
CA GLN A 235 -7.42 -22.06 11.37
C GLN A 235 -8.66 -22.86 10.99
N GLY A 236 -8.56 -24.19 11.02
CA GLY A 236 -9.66 -25.11 10.70
C GLY A 236 -10.07 -25.15 9.23
N ALA A 237 -9.54 -24.28 8.38
CA ALA A 237 -9.72 -24.36 6.94
C ALA A 237 -8.78 -25.44 6.35
N PRO A 238 -9.30 -26.38 5.53
CA PRO A 238 -8.44 -27.20 4.70
C PRO A 238 -7.74 -26.32 3.65
N ILE A 239 -6.45 -26.61 3.50
CA ILE A 239 -5.51 -25.90 2.62
C ILE A 239 -5.08 -26.89 1.55
N GLU A 240 -5.34 -26.54 0.29
CA GLU A 240 -4.87 -27.25 -0.89
C GLU A 240 -3.61 -26.51 -1.41
N VAL A 241 -2.63 -27.24 -1.96
CA VAL A 241 -1.26 -26.75 -2.28
C VAL A 241 -0.85 -27.20 -3.67
#